data_AF-F3ZPG5-F1
#
_entry.id   AF-F3ZPG5-F1
#
_cell.length_a   1.000
_cell.length_b   1.000
_cell.length_c   1.000
_cell.angle_alpha   90.00
_cell.angle_beta   90.00
_cell.angle_gamma   90.00
#
_symmetry.space_group_name_H-M   'P 1'
#
loop_
_entity.id
_entity.type
_entity.pdbx_description
1 polymer ?
#
loop_
_entity_poly.entity_id
_entity_poly.type
_entity_poly.pdbx_seq_one_letter_code
_entity_poly.pdbx_strand_id
1 'polypeptide(L)'
;MKKRILIALSILVVLGLFVSCWNTKKKTNEEGAKDSSLVDIEQPITPNVSQKLSSVVSDELLLDAPTTARYVLSTSAQLAENKLVKFDFNKDGKEEVIVLGRDHPNGVRVLATRKGIGQNLINDITEGSFFDSYGELKSQYAIQVTVVDVNGDNQSEVVVSIGKSGERVDSFFYLIKDTDKGSFNYIGSIKGKNRAELTPTHKIELVNLENQSVTYEIYNNELALVK
;
A
#
# COMPACT_ATOMS: atom_id res chain seq x y z
N MET A 1 -11.21 46.12 62.72
CA MET A 1 -9.89 46.31 63.38
C MET A 1 -9.04 45.07 63.12
N LYS A 2 -7.77 45.26 62.69
CA LYS A 2 -6.53 44.49 62.96
C LYS A 2 -6.69 42.99 63.30
N LYS A 3 -5.97 42.00 62.76
CA LYS A 3 -4.61 41.94 62.23
C LYS A 3 -4.37 40.54 61.62
N ARG A 4 -3.26 40.45 60.89
CA ARG A 4 -2.68 39.36 60.09
C ARG A 4 -2.20 38.11 60.86
N ILE A 5 -2.25 36.97 60.14
CA ILE A 5 -1.25 35.91 59.93
C ILE A 5 -0.75 35.10 61.15
N LEU A 6 -0.92 33.77 61.09
CA LEU A 6 0.20 32.85 61.32
C LEU A 6 0.05 31.54 60.52
N ILE A 7 1.17 31.15 59.92
CA ILE A 7 1.43 30.02 59.04
C ILE A 7 1.63 28.77 59.91
N ALA A 8 1.08 27.63 59.49
CA ALA A 8 1.58 26.32 59.91
C ALA A 8 1.61 25.39 58.70
N LEU A 9 2.84 25.11 58.29
CA LEU A 9 3.27 24.20 57.24
C LEU A 9 3.19 22.78 57.79
N SER A 10 2.46 21.88 57.16
CA SER A 10 2.55 20.44 57.45
C SER A 10 2.55 19.66 56.14
N ILE A 11 3.76 19.32 55.73
CA ILE A 11 4.09 18.37 54.67
C ILE A 11 3.85 16.97 55.24
N LEU A 12 2.98 16.17 54.62
CA LEU A 12 3.03 14.72 54.74
C LEU A 12 2.87 14.08 53.36
N VAL A 13 3.78 13.16 53.10
CA VAL A 13 4.13 12.53 51.83
C VAL A 13 3.28 11.27 51.61
N VAL A 14 2.71 11.20 50.40
CA VAL A 14 2.44 10.03 49.53
C VAL A 14 1.76 8.79 50.12
N LEU A 15 0.57 8.49 49.62
CA LEU A 15 0.24 7.13 49.19
C LEU A 15 -0.63 7.18 47.93
N GLY A 16 -0.11 6.56 46.86
CA GLY A 16 -0.72 6.55 45.55
C GLY A 16 -1.95 5.65 45.47
N LEU A 17 -2.93 6.09 44.69
CA LEU A 17 -3.87 5.23 44.00
C LEU A 17 -4.06 5.82 42.59
N PHE A 18 -3.40 5.19 41.62
CA PHE A 18 -3.74 5.33 40.22
C PHE A 18 -5.18 4.86 40.03
N VAL A 19 -6.10 5.79 39.80
CA VAL A 19 -7.41 5.45 39.22
C VAL A 19 -7.21 5.42 37.71
N SER A 20 -6.99 4.22 37.17
CA SER A 20 -7.10 3.99 35.74
C SER A 20 -8.56 4.17 35.32
N CYS A 21 -8.84 5.23 34.57
CA CYS A 21 -10.11 5.34 33.85
C CYS A 21 -10.12 4.28 32.74
N TRP A 22 -10.74 3.15 33.07
CA TRP A 22 -11.07 2.07 32.16
C TRP A 22 -12.15 2.56 31.19
N ASN A 23 -11.72 3.05 30.03
CA ASN A 23 -12.66 3.45 28.97
C ASN A 23 -13.07 2.21 28.18
N THR A 24 -14.13 1.53 28.61
CA THR A 24 -14.78 0.48 27.81
C THR A 24 -15.56 1.10 26.65
N LYS A 25 -14.91 1.29 25.51
CA LYS A 25 -15.63 1.47 24.24
C LYS A 25 -16.02 0.09 23.68
N LYS A 26 -17.33 -0.16 23.66
CA LYS A 26 -17.97 -1.28 22.97
C LYS A 26 -17.54 -1.30 21.50
N LYS A 27 -17.10 -2.45 21.01
CA LYS A 27 -16.92 -2.75 19.59
C LYS A 27 -18.28 -2.73 18.90
N THR A 28 -18.51 -1.74 18.05
CA THR A 28 -19.41 -1.86 16.90
C THR A 28 -18.56 -2.29 15.71
N ASN A 29 -18.96 -3.40 15.08
CA ASN A 29 -18.36 -3.90 13.86
C ASN A 29 -18.70 -2.95 12.71
N GLU A 30 -17.70 -2.20 12.25
CA GLU A 30 -17.66 -1.64 10.91
C GLU A 30 -16.41 -2.22 10.25
N GLU A 31 -16.61 -3.03 9.20
CA GLU A 31 -15.55 -3.47 8.29
C GLU A 31 -15.09 -2.26 7.48
N GLY A 32 -14.20 -1.47 8.05
CA GLY A 32 -13.48 -0.39 7.39
C GLY A 32 -12.01 -0.76 7.20
N ALA A 33 -11.45 -0.41 6.05
CA ALA A 33 -10.01 -0.53 5.76
C ALA A 33 -9.18 0.04 6.92
N LYS A 34 -8.08 -0.66 7.28
CA LYS A 34 -7.13 -0.14 8.25
C LYS A 34 -6.39 1.02 7.62
N ASP A 35 -6.67 2.22 8.13
CA ASP A 35 -6.04 3.49 7.80
C ASP A 35 -4.54 3.35 7.49
N SER A 36 -4.13 3.77 6.29
CA SER A 36 -2.75 3.71 5.83
C SER A 36 -1.86 4.56 6.74
N SER A 37 -0.92 3.94 7.46
CA SER A 37 -0.02 4.67 8.35
C SER A 37 0.92 5.59 7.56
N LEU A 38 0.77 6.90 7.73
CA LEU A 38 1.68 7.91 7.19
C LEU A 38 2.95 7.99 8.05
N VAL A 39 4.11 8.17 7.40
CA VAL A 39 5.42 8.26 8.04
C VAL A 39 6.20 9.42 7.44
N ASP A 40 6.67 10.36 8.26
CA ASP A 40 7.60 11.41 7.81
C ASP A 40 8.98 10.80 7.52
N ILE A 41 9.51 11.05 6.32
CA ILE A 41 10.81 10.52 5.91
C ILE A 41 11.89 11.59 6.11
N GLU A 42 12.62 11.53 7.23
CA GLU A 42 13.69 12.48 7.55
C GLU A 42 15.01 12.26 6.76
N GLN A 43 15.17 11.13 6.04
CA GLN A 43 16.38 10.83 5.26
C GLN A 43 16.06 10.19 3.90
N PRO A 44 16.77 10.56 2.81
CA PRO A 44 16.56 9.93 1.52
C PRO A 44 16.94 8.44 1.59
N ILE A 45 15.99 7.58 1.22
CA ILE A 45 16.21 6.14 1.10
C ILE A 45 17.24 5.95 -0.03
N THR A 46 18.52 5.73 0.29
CA THR A 46 19.55 5.40 -0.72
C THR A 46 19.39 3.94 -1.14
N PRO A 47 19.00 3.65 -2.38
CA PRO A 47 18.80 2.30 -2.83
C PRO A 47 20.02 1.77 -3.59
N ASN A 48 20.30 0.48 -3.46
CA ASN A 48 21.12 -0.23 -4.44
C ASN A 48 20.28 -0.35 -5.73
N VAL A 49 20.50 0.58 -6.66
CA VAL A 49 19.75 0.64 -7.93
C VAL A 49 20.15 -0.53 -8.81
N SER A 50 19.29 -1.55 -8.86
CA SER A 50 19.19 -2.43 -10.02
C SER A 50 17.91 -2.10 -10.77
N GLN A 51 17.95 -1.04 -11.59
CA GLN A 51 17.00 -0.86 -12.69
C GLN A 51 17.26 -1.95 -13.73
N LYS A 52 16.86 -3.18 -13.43
CA LYS A 52 16.71 -4.18 -14.48
C LYS A 52 15.37 -3.87 -15.14
N LEU A 53 15.43 -3.16 -16.27
CA LEU A 53 14.36 -3.17 -17.25
C LEU A 53 14.29 -4.62 -17.76
N SER A 54 13.60 -5.46 -17.00
CA SER A 54 13.70 -6.89 -17.18
C SER A 54 12.80 -7.28 -18.36
N SER A 55 13.42 -7.89 -19.35
CA SER A 55 12.79 -8.82 -20.28
C SER A 55 12.21 -10.02 -19.52
N VAL A 56 11.30 -9.76 -18.58
CA VAL A 56 10.53 -10.80 -17.88
C VAL A 56 9.62 -11.39 -18.95
N VAL A 57 9.77 -12.69 -19.17
CA VAL A 57 8.82 -13.48 -19.95
C VAL A 57 7.44 -13.23 -19.32
N SER A 58 6.45 -12.84 -20.14
CA SER A 58 5.09 -12.44 -19.72
C SER A 58 4.46 -13.34 -18.65
N ASP A 59 4.86 -14.61 -18.65
CA ASP A 59 4.28 -15.68 -17.83
C ASP A 59 4.56 -15.53 -16.32
N GLU A 60 5.50 -14.69 -15.91
CA GLU A 60 5.78 -14.43 -14.47
C GLU A 60 5.14 -13.14 -13.92
N LEU A 61 4.64 -12.25 -14.79
CA LEU A 61 4.01 -11.00 -14.33
C LEU A 61 2.68 -11.31 -13.63
N LEU A 62 2.44 -10.60 -12.52
CA LEU A 62 1.15 -10.66 -11.81
C LEU A 62 0.13 -9.73 -12.48
N LEU A 63 0.60 -8.64 -13.07
CA LEU A 63 -0.17 -7.73 -13.91
C LEU A 63 0.62 -7.47 -15.19
N ASP A 64 0.05 -7.88 -16.32
CA ASP A 64 0.56 -7.51 -17.63
C ASP A 64 0.10 -6.09 -17.96
N ALA A 65 1.04 -5.23 -18.37
CA ALA A 65 0.78 -3.81 -18.56
C ALA A 65 1.51 -3.27 -19.81
N PRO A 66 1.01 -2.18 -20.41
CA PRO A 66 1.64 -1.58 -21.59
C PRO A 66 3.12 -1.21 -21.35
N THR A 67 3.89 -1.03 -22.43
CA THR A 67 5.33 -0.69 -22.36
C THR A 67 5.62 0.67 -21.72
N THR A 68 4.61 1.53 -21.58
CA THR A 68 4.67 2.79 -20.83
C THR A 68 4.71 2.57 -19.33
N ALA A 69 4.25 1.42 -18.84
CA ALA A 69 4.26 1.09 -17.43
C ALA A 69 5.69 0.97 -16.89
N ARG A 70 5.82 1.24 -15.59
CA ARG A 70 7.02 0.96 -14.80
C ARG A 70 6.63 -0.01 -13.70
N TYR A 71 7.44 -1.02 -13.45
CA TYR A 71 7.12 -1.97 -12.39
C TYR A 71 8.35 -2.51 -11.68
N VAL A 72 8.12 -3.01 -10.47
CA VAL A 72 9.03 -3.91 -9.76
C VAL A 72 8.26 -5.15 -9.35
N LEU A 73 8.90 -6.31 -9.47
CA LEU A 73 8.37 -7.60 -9.06
C LEU A 73 9.38 -8.26 -8.13
N SER A 74 8.94 -8.76 -6.98
CA SER A 74 9.77 -9.53 -6.06
C SER A 74 9.04 -10.77 -5.57
N THR A 75 9.69 -11.93 -5.66
CA THR A 75 9.29 -13.12 -4.91
C THR A 75 9.62 -12.95 -3.43
N SER A 76 9.05 -13.79 -2.55
CA SER A 76 9.36 -13.78 -1.11
C SER A 76 10.87 -13.77 -0.79
N ALA A 77 11.66 -14.57 -1.51
CA ALA A 77 13.12 -14.62 -1.33
C ALA A 77 13.81 -13.30 -1.74
N GLN A 78 13.33 -12.66 -2.81
CA GLN A 78 13.91 -11.43 -3.34
C GLN A 78 13.62 -10.19 -2.49
N LEU A 79 12.61 -10.22 -1.61
CA LEU A 79 12.27 -9.10 -0.73
C LEU A 79 13.37 -8.78 0.31
N ALA A 80 14.38 -9.65 0.46
CA ALA A 80 15.57 -9.36 1.25
C ALA A 80 16.36 -8.15 0.71
N GLU A 81 16.23 -7.86 -0.59
CA GLU A 81 16.80 -6.68 -1.22
C GLU A 81 15.68 -5.74 -1.67
N ASN A 82 15.79 -4.46 -1.32
CA ASN A 82 14.81 -3.46 -1.76
C ASN A 82 14.87 -3.31 -3.29
N LYS A 83 13.71 -3.38 -3.93
CA LYS A 83 13.50 -2.90 -5.30
C LYS A 83 12.67 -1.63 -5.24
N LEU A 84 12.79 -0.77 -6.24
CA LEU A 84 11.97 0.44 -6.30
C LEU A 84 11.65 0.88 -7.71
N VAL A 85 10.58 1.65 -7.80
CA VAL A 85 10.29 2.52 -8.95
C VAL A 85 10.46 3.96 -8.49
N LYS A 86 11.17 4.76 -9.28
CA LYS A 86 11.33 6.20 -9.07
C LYS A 86 11.04 6.91 -10.39
N PHE A 87 10.01 7.75 -10.40
CA PHE A 87 9.53 8.49 -11.56
C PHE A 87 8.55 9.57 -11.12
N ASP A 88 8.34 10.58 -11.94
CA ASP A 88 7.32 11.61 -11.75
C ASP A 88 5.94 11.05 -12.18
N PHE A 89 5.23 10.42 -11.25
CA PHE A 89 4.02 9.64 -11.54
C PHE A 89 2.83 10.56 -11.88
N ASN A 90 2.75 11.72 -11.23
CA ASN A 90 1.67 12.68 -11.38
C ASN A 90 2.03 13.86 -12.30
N LYS A 91 3.23 13.86 -12.90
CA LYS A 91 3.74 14.87 -13.84
C LYS A 91 3.83 16.27 -13.20
N ASP A 92 4.13 16.36 -11.91
CA ASP A 92 4.30 17.64 -11.21
C ASP A 92 5.74 18.17 -11.25
N GLY A 93 6.65 17.45 -11.94
CA GLY A 93 8.06 17.78 -12.07
C GLY A 93 8.92 17.26 -10.92
N LYS A 94 8.35 16.53 -9.95
CA LYS A 94 9.08 15.89 -8.86
C LYS A 94 8.88 14.38 -8.93
N GLU A 95 9.96 13.64 -8.67
CA GLU A 95 9.88 12.18 -8.65
C GLU A 95 9.26 11.70 -7.34
N GLU A 96 8.28 10.82 -7.45
CA GLU A 96 7.86 9.92 -6.39
C GLU A 96 8.73 8.65 -6.36
N VAL A 97 8.70 7.96 -5.23
CA VAL A 97 9.43 6.70 -5.04
C VAL A 97 8.50 5.67 -4.42
N ILE A 98 8.49 4.44 -4.95
CA ILE A 98 7.87 3.29 -4.29
C ILE A 98 8.93 2.24 -4.04
N VAL A 99 9.09 1.83 -2.79
CA VAL A 99 10.03 0.78 -2.36
C VAL A 99 9.27 -0.49 -2.01
N LEU A 100 9.65 -1.60 -2.65
CA LEU A 100 9.19 -2.95 -2.36
C LEU A 100 10.31 -3.73 -1.67
N GLY A 101 10.04 -4.26 -0.48
CA GLY A 101 11.00 -5.06 0.29
C GLY A 101 10.46 -5.50 1.63
N ARG A 102 11.30 -6.08 2.48
CA ARG A 102 10.94 -6.42 3.86
C ARG A 102 10.84 -5.17 4.74
N ASP A 103 9.94 -5.23 5.71
CA ASP A 103 9.76 -4.25 6.78
C ASP A 103 10.06 -4.87 8.15
N HIS A 104 11.09 -5.69 8.25
CA HIS A 104 11.39 -6.46 9.45
C HIS A 104 11.43 -5.59 10.72
N PRO A 105 10.73 -5.97 11.81
CA PRO A 105 10.03 -7.24 12.02
C PRO A 105 8.55 -7.29 11.56
N ASN A 106 8.06 -6.28 10.85
CA ASN A 106 6.66 -6.11 10.46
C ASN A 106 6.29 -6.76 9.10
N GLY A 107 7.07 -7.75 8.65
CA GLY A 107 6.78 -8.46 7.40
C GLY A 107 7.29 -7.75 6.15
N VAL A 108 6.38 -7.37 5.25
CA VAL A 108 6.69 -6.75 3.95
C VAL A 108 6.20 -5.30 3.91
N ARG A 109 6.89 -4.44 3.16
CA ARG A 109 6.42 -3.09 2.82
C ARG A 109 6.28 -2.87 1.31
N VAL A 110 5.30 -2.05 0.98
CA VAL A 110 5.20 -1.32 -0.28
C VAL A 110 5.13 0.16 0.09
N LEU A 111 6.29 0.77 0.35
CA LEU A 111 6.38 2.13 0.85
C LEU A 111 6.39 3.13 -0.31
N ALA A 112 5.26 3.78 -0.55
CA ALA A 112 5.12 4.85 -1.53
C ALA A 112 5.39 6.21 -0.86
N THR A 113 6.24 7.03 -1.47
CA THR A 113 6.69 8.30 -0.92
C THR A 113 6.37 9.43 -1.87
N ARG A 114 5.70 10.46 -1.37
CA ARG A 114 5.41 11.70 -2.09
C ARG A 114 5.54 12.88 -1.15
N LYS A 115 6.20 13.95 -1.61
CA LYS A 115 6.42 15.19 -0.82
C LYS A 115 7.06 14.95 0.58
N GLY A 116 7.91 13.93 0.69
CA GLY A 116 8.57 13.55 1.95
C GLY A 116 7.72 12.73 2.92
N ILE A 117 6.48 12.42 2.55
CA ILE A 117 5.55 11.60 3.35
C ILE A 117 5.50 10.20 2.73
N GLY A 118 5.81 9.19 3.54
CA GLY A 118 5.72 7.77 3.19
C GLY A 118 4.37 7.18 3.60
N GLN A 119 3.83 6.31 2.76
CA GLN A 119 2.60 5.56 2.99
C GLN A 119 2.84 4.10 2.61
N ASN A 120 2.62 3.17 3.54
CA ASN A 120 2.77 1.74 3.26
C ASN A 120 1.47 1.19 2.67
N LEU A 121 1.45 0.99 1.36
CA LEU A 121 0.26 0.57 0.60
C LEU A 121 -0.18 -0.86 0.92
N ILE A 122 0.67 -1.66 1.55
CA ILE A 122 0.30 -3.03 1.95
C ILE A 122 -0.73 -3.03 3.10
N ASN A 123 -0.83 -1.95 3.88
CA ASN A 123 -1.69 -1.87 5.06
C ASN A 123 -3.18 -1.82 4.69
N ASP A 124 -3.50 -1.35 3.48
CA ASP A 124 -4.87 -1.29 2.96
C ASP A 124 -5.37 -2.68 2.51
N ILE A 125 -4.50 -3.71 2.50
CA ILE A 125 -4.79 -5.06 2.05
C ILE A 125 -5.26 -5.92 3.24
N THR A 126 -6.56 -6.21 3.26
CA THR A 126 -7.25 -6.77 4.45
C THR A 126 -7.28 -8.30 4.55
N GLU A 127 -6.83 -9.05 3.54
CA GLU A 127 -7.04 -10.51 3.47
C GLU A 127 -5.74 -11.35 3.34
N GLY A 128 -5.54 -12.23 4.34
CA GLY A 128 -4.28 -12.87 4.68
C GLY A 128 -4.08 -14.31 4.18
N SER A 129 -4.38 -14.62 2.91
CA SER A 129 -3.91 -15.90 2.34
C SER A 129 -2.46 -15.84 1.85
N PHE A 130 -1.97 -14.66 1.46
CA PHE A 130 -0.63 -14.51 0.88
C PHE A 130 0.50 -14.40 1.91
N PHE A 131 0.17 -13.92 3.11
CA PHE A 131 1.12 -13.67 4.19
C PHE A 131 1.01 -14.74 5.28
N ASP A 132 2.10 -14.98 5.98
CA ASP A 132 2.10 -15.79 7.20
C ASP A 132 1.69 -14.97 8.44
N SER A 133 1.77 -15.57 9.62
CA SER A 133 1.40 -14.92 10.89
C SER A 133 2.31 -13.75 11.28
N TYR A 134 3.47 -13.61 10.65
CA TYR A 134 4.43 -12.52 10.86
C TYR A 134 4.30 -11.41 9.81
N GLY A 135 3.35 -11.53 8.88
CA GLY A 135 3.21 -10.59 7.76
C GLY A 135 4.24 -10.80 6.66
N GLU A 136 5.03 -11.88 6.72
CA GLU A 136 5.98 -12.22 5.67
C GLU A 136 5.26 -12.88 4.50
N LEU A 137 5.68 -12.57 3.27
CA LEU A 137 5.10 -13.18 2.08
C LEU A 137 5.45 -14.67 2.04
N LYS A 138 4.45 -15.54 1.88
CA LYS A 138 4.70 -16.99 1.74
C LYS A 138 5.53 -17.27 0.50
N SER A 139 6.37 -18.31 0.58
CA SER A 139 7.45 -18.57 -0.38
C SER A 139 6.98 -18.76 -1.83
N GLN A 140 5.75 -19.25 -2.03
CA GLN A 140 5.17 -19.48 -3.35
C GLN A 140 4.64 -18.22 -4.04
N TYR A 141 4.55 -17.09 -3.34
CA TYR A 141 3.95 -15.87 -3.88
C TYR A 141 5.01 -14.80 -4.21
N ALA A 142 4.59 -13.87 -5.05
CA ALA A 142 5.31 -12.66 -5.40
C ALA A 142 4.43 -11.43 -5.17
N ILE A 143 5.07 -10.26 -5.13
CA ILE A 143 4.43 -8.95 -5.15
C ILE A 143 4.97 -8.16 -6.33
N GLN A 144 4.06 -7.56 -7.09
CA GLN A 144 4.36 -6.63 -8.16
C GLN A 144 3.78 -5.26 -7.79
N VAL A 145 4.58 -4.21 -7.96
CA VAL A 145 4.09 -2.83 -7.98
C VAL A 145 4.19 -2.35 -9.40
N THR A 146 3.08 -1.94 -9.98
CA THR A 146 2.98 -1.37 -11.34
C THR A 146 2.53 0.07 -11.23
N VAL A 147 3.20 0.95 -11.96
CA VAL A 147 2.84 2.36 -12.09
C VAL A 147 2.55 2.67 -13.54
N VAL A 148 1.32 3.10 -13.82
CA VAL A 148 0.80 3.28 -15.18
C VAL A 148 -0.45 4.15 -15.14
N ASP A 149 -0.67 4.94 -16.19
CA ASP A 149 -1.93 5.65 -16.41
C ASP A 149 -3.01 4.63 -16.80
N VAL A 150 -3.89 4.30 -15.85
CA VAL A 150 -4.92 3.28 -16.00
C VAL A 150 -6.20 3.88 -16.57
N ASN A 151 -6.50 5.14 -16.28
CA ASN A 151 -7.76 5.80 -16.61
C ASN A 151 -7.68 6.77 -17.82
N GLY A 152 -6.48 7.03 -18.34
CA GLY A 152 -6.21 7.90 -19.47
C GLY A 152 -6.20 9.39 -19.13
N ASP A 153 -6.10 9.77 -17.86
CA ASP A 153 -6.10 11.16 -17.40
C ASP A 153 -4.72 11.83 -17.42
N ASN A 154 -3.72 11.13 -17.96
CA ASN A 154 -2.34 11.56 -18.07
C ASN A 154 -1.59 11.60 -16.72
N GLN A 155 -2.17 11.15 -15.61
CA GLN A 155 -1.48 10.83 -14.36
C GLN A 155 -1.40 9.31 -14.19
N SER A 156 -0.39 8.82 -13.48
CA SER A 156 -0.26 7.38 -13.25
C SER A 156 -0.98 6.96 -11.97
N GLU A 157 -1.64 5.82 -12.02
CA GLU A 157 -2.07 5.07 -10.85
C GLU A 157 -0.98 4.12 -10.37
N VAL A 158 -1.12 3.68 -9.11
CA VAL A 158 -0.32 2.59 -8.55
C VAL A 158 -1.21 1.35 -8.43
N VAL A 159 -0.72 0.22 -8.93
CA VAL A 159 -1.35 -1.09 -8.75
C VAL A 159 -0.40 -1.99 -7.99
N VAL A 160 -0.84 -2.50 -6.86
CA VAL A 160 -0.12 -3.52 -6.08
C VAL A 160 -0.78 -4.85 -6.37
N SER A 161 -0.06 -5.79 -6.98
CA SER A 161 -0.55 -7.14 -7.27
C SER A 161 0.20 -8.16 -6.42
N ILE A 162 -0.52 -9.12 -5.86
CA ILE A 162 0.03 -10.13 -4.96
C ILE A 162 -0.50 -11.50 -5.37
N GLY A 163 0.39 -12.48 -5.45
CA GLY A 163 -0.02 -13.86 -5.68
C GLY A 163 0.96 -14.65 -6.51
N LYS A 164 0.43 -15.58 -7.30
CA LYS A 164 1.19 -16.45 -8.19
C LYS A 164 0.52 -16.45 -9.56
N SER A 165 1.27 -16.03 -10.58
CA SER A 165 0.83 -16.05 -11.97
C SER A 165 0.31 -17.44 -12.36
N GLY A 166 -0.80 -17.48 -13.09
CA GLY A 166 -1.46 -18.72 -13.51
C GLY A 166 -2.27 -19.43 -12.42
N GLU A 167 -2.23 -18.97 -11.17
CA GLU A 167 -3.04 -19.53 -10.07
C GLU A 167 -4.01 -18.51 -9.49
N ARG A 168 -3.51 -17.58 -8.66
CA ARG A 168 -4.31 -16.54 -8.02
C ARG A 168 -3.47 -15.30 -7.87
N VAL A 169 -4.01 -14.20 -8.35
CA VAL A 169 -3.51 -12.84 -8.19
C VAL A 169 -4.66 -11.97 -7.67
N ASP A 170 -4.35 -11.20 -6.64
CA ASP A 170 -5.19 -10.12 -6.16
C ASP A 170 -4.47 -8.79 -6.46
N SER A 171 -5.18 -7.82 -7.06
CA SER A 171 -4.64 -6.52 -7.46
C SER A 171 -5.40 -5.39 -6.76
N PHE A 172 -4.67 -4.42 -6.21
CA PHE A 172 -5.17 -3.30 -5.41
C PHE A 172 -4.76 -2.00 -6.09
N PHE A 173 -5.73 -1.11 -6.30
CA PHE A 173 -5.57 0.09 -7.13
C PHE A 173 -5.57 1.35 -6.27
N TYR A 174 -4.66 2.27 -6.59
CA TYR A 174 -4.49 3.52 -5.86
C TYR A 174 -4.39 4.71 -6.82
N LEU A 175 -5.16 5.77 -6.55
CA LEU A 175 -5.02 7.07 -7.21
C LEU A 175 -3.99 7.93 -6.48
N ILE A 176 -3.19 8.67 -7.25
CA ILE A 176 -2.25 9.64 -6.68
C ILE A 176 -2.94 10.99 -6.55
N LYS A 177 -3.42 11.30 -5.35
CA LYS A 177 -4.14 12.55 -5.04
C LYS A 177 -3.93 12.93 -3.58
N ASP A 178 -3.66 14.20 -3.29
CA ASP A 178 -3.53 14.63 -1.91
C ASP A 178 -4.91 14.68 -1.23
N THR A 179 -5.02 13.94 -0.13
CA THR A 179 -6.16 13.96 0.79
C THR A 179 -5.66 14.08 2.23
N ASP A 180 -6.57 14.11 3.19
CA ASP A 180 -6.27 14.04 4.61
C ASP A 180 -5.68 12.67 5.04
N LYS A 181 -5.86 11.63 4.22
CA LYS A 181 -5.39 10.26 4.49
C LYS A 181 -4.03 9.95 3.87
N GLY A 182 -3.49 10.84 3.04
CA GLY A 182 -2.23 10.64 2.33
C GLY A 182 -2.32 11.03 0.87
N SER A 183 -1.30 10.64 0.10
CA SER A 183 -1.20 10.93 -1.32
C SER A 183 -1.60 9.76 -2.22
N PHE A 184 -1.73 8.54 -1.68
CA PHE A 184 -2.06 7.33 -2.44
C PHE A 184 -3.38 6.77 -1.93
N ASN A 185 -4.47 7.00 -2.66
CA ASN A 185 -5.81 6.67 -2.16
C ASN A 185 -6.27 5.35 -2.77
N TYR A 186 -6.53 4.37 -1.93
CA TYR A 186 -7.11 3.10 -2.36
C TYR A 186 -8.51 3.31 -2.97
N ILE A 187 -8.73 2.76 -4.17
CA ILE A 187 -9.99 2.90 -4.92
C ILE A 187 -10.70 1.58 -5.22
N GLY A 188 -10.08 0.46 -4.90
CA GLY A 188 -10.68 -0.85 -5.12
C GLY A 188 -9.67 -1.96 -5.31
N SER A 189 -10.18 -3.19 -5.32
CA SER A 189 -9.39 -4.39 -5.55
C SER A 189 -10.12 -5.36 -6.46
N ILE A 190 -9.32 -6.16 -7.15
CA ILE A 190 -9.76 -7.28 -7.97
C ILE A 190 -9.10 -8.51 -7.36
N LYS A 191 -9.90 -9.50 -6.94
CA LYS A 191 -9.40 -10.70 -6.26
C LYS A 191 -9.66 -11.98 -7.05
N GLY A 192 -8.80 -12.98 -6.86
CA GLY A 192 -9.06 -14.36 -7.28
C GLY A 192 -8.96 -14.60 -8.78
N LYS A 193 -8.10 -13.86 -9.50
CA LYS A 193 -7.94 -13.99 -10.96
C LYS A 193 -6.55 -14.50 -11.31
N ASN A 194 -6.37 -15.23 -12.40
CA ASN A 194 -5.07 -15.85 -12.70
C ASN A 194 -4.20 -14.98 -13.59
N ARG A 195 -4.83 -14.09 -14.37
CA ARG A 195 -4.17 -13.10 -15.22
C ARG A 195 -4.97 -11.81 -15.21
N ALA A 196 -4.27 -10.70 -15.01
CA ALA A 196 -4.78 -9.35 -15.21
C ALA A 196 -3.94 -8.69 -16.31
N GLU A 197 -4.60 -8.04 -17.26
CA GLU A 197 -3.99 -7.27 -18.33
C GLU A 197 -4.59 -5.87 -18.35
N LEU A 198 -3.73 -4.85 -18.34
CA LEU A 198 -4.14 -3.50 -18.66
C LEU A 198 -4.05 -3.31 -20.18
N THR A 199 -5.21 -3.16 -20.81
CA THR A 199 -5.30 -2.97 -22.25
C THR A 199 -4.87 -1.56 -22.67
N PRO A 200 -4.48 -1.34 -23.94
CA PRO A 200 -4.22 -0.01 -24.48
C PRO A 200 -5.42 0.96 -24.44
N THR A 201 -6.62 0.46 -24.15
CA THR A 201 -7.86 1.25 -24.11
C THR A 201 -8.26 1.68 -22.69
N HIS A 202 -7.32 1.67 -21.74
CA HIS A 202 -7.56 2.09 -20.34
C HIS A 202 -8.60 1.21 -19.62
N LYS A 203 -8.62 -0.08 -20.00
CA LYS A 203 -9.46 -1.11 -19.38
C LYS A 203 -8.61 -2.21 -18.80
N ILE A 204 -9.05 -2.73 -17.67
CA ILE A 204 -8.41 -3.85 -16.98
C ILE A 204 -9.20 -5.10 -17.35
N GLU A 205 -8.59 -5.98 -18.14
CA GLU A 205 -9.16 -7.27 -18.51
C GLU A 205 -8.59 -8.37 -17.62
N LEU A 206 -9.48 -9.22 -17.13
CA LEU A 206 -9.14 -10.33 -16.25
C LEU A 206 -9.61 -11.60 -16.88
N VAL A 207 -8.76 -12.62 -16.92
CA VAL A 207 -9.12 -13.93 -17.44
C VAL A 207 -9.06 -14.93 -16.29
N ASN A 208 -10.17 -15.63 -16.04
CA ASN A 208 -10.20 -16.74 -15.07
C ASN A 208 -9.75 -18.07 -15.72
N LEU A 209 -9.72 -19.17 -14.93
CA LEU A 209 -9.24 -20.47 -15.42
C LEU A 209 -10.16 -21.07 -16.49
N GLU A 210 -11.40 -20.57 -16.57
CA GLU A 210 -12.44 -21.01 -17.48
C GLU A 210 -12.51 -20.14 -18.74
N ASN A 211 -11.50 -19.28 -18.99
CA ASN A 211 -11.44 -18.30 -20.07
C ASN A 211 -12.62 -17.31 -20.10
N GLN A 212 -13.32 -17.13 -18.98
CA GLN A 212 -14.27 -16.04 -18.83
C GLN A 212 -13.50 -14.77 -18.55
N SER A 213 -13.75 -13.75 -19.37
CA SER A 213 -13.20 -12.42 -19.16
C SER A 213 -14.15 -11.55 -18.37
N VAL A 214 -13.58 -10.77 -17.45
CA VAL A 214 -14.27 -9.71 -16.72
C VAL A 214 -13.50 -8.43 -16.97
N THR A 215 -14.20 -7.34 -17.23
CA THR A 215 -13.59 -6.06 -17.59
C THR A 215 -13.93 -5.01 -16.54
N TYR A 216 -12.90 -4.31 -16.06
CA TYR A 216 -13.01 -3.19 -15.16
C TYR A 216 -12.47 -1.91 -15.81
N GLU A 217 -12.96 -0.78 -15.32
CA GLU A 217 -12.45 0.55 -15.64
C GLU A 217 -12.38 1.39 -14.36
N ILE A 218 -11.54 2.43 -14.37
CA ILE A 218 -11.59 3.45 -13.33
C ILE A 218 -12.51 4.56 -13.82
N TYR A 219 -13.62 4.76 -13.12
CA TYR A 219 -14.60 5.79 -13.43
C TYR A 219 -14.95 6.56 -12.16
N ASN A 220 -14.99 7.90 -12.22
CA ASN A 220 -15.26 8.77 -11.08
C ASN A 220 -14.39 8.46 -9.84
N ASN A 221 -13.12 8.14 -10.05
CA ASN A 221 -12.16 7.77 -9.00
C ASN A 221 -12.47 6.45 -8.27
N GLU A 222 -13.28 5.58 -8.87
CA GLU A 222 -13.63 4.28 -8.31
C GLU A 222 -13.37 3.18 -9.35
N LEU A 223 -13.02 1.99 -8.86
CA LEU A 223 -12.90 0.82 -9.72
C LEU A 223 -14.29 0.23 -10.01
N ALA A 224 -14.74 0.32 -11.26
CA ALA A 224 -16.06 -0.10 -11.70
C ALA A 224 -16.01 -1.37 -12.56
N LEU A 225 -16.91 -2.32 -12.28
CA LEU A 225 -17.14 -3.48 -13.14
C LEU A 225 -17.97 -3.08 -14.36
N VAL A 226 -17.46 -3.37 -15.55
CA VAL A 226 -18.13 -3.03 -16.83
C VAL A 226 -18.85 -4.23 -17.42
N LYS A 227 -18.21 -5.41 -17.39
CA LYS A 227 -18.72 -6.65 -18.02
C LYS A 227 -18.16 -7.88 -17.33
#